data_AF-A0A7D5M4T5-F1
#
_entry.id   AF-A0A7D5M4T5-F1
#
_cell.length_a   1.000
_cell.length_b   1.000
_cell.length_c   1.000
_cell.angle_alpha   90.00
_cell.angle_beta   90.00
_cell.angle_gamma   90.00
#
_symmetry.space_group_name_H-M   'P 1'
#
loop_
_entity.id
_entity.type
_entity.pdbx_description
1 polymer ?
#
loop_
_entity_poly.entity_id
_entity_poly.type
_entity_poly.pdbx_seq_one_letter_code
_entity_poly.pdbx_strand_id
1 'polypeptide(L)'
;MDDYEIAIILQAYNKGIIGMKNYVAIEKFSKMINWQKISTVYRIKKGFKSVAQKLVKRKLLSDDGKSMAVLYLDKIGASYIIGMNENEPKRISKILSKIE
;
A
#
# COMPACT_ATOMS: atom_id res chain seq x y z
N MET A 1 6.52 10.86 -3.22
CA MET A 1 6.21 9.60 -2.52
C MET A 1 7.23 8.57 -2.92
N ASP A 2 7.71 7.76 -1.99
CA ASP A 2 8.78 6.79 -2.27
C ASP A 2 8.22 5.58 -3.05
N ASP A 3 9.05 4.93 -3.88
CA ASP A 3 8.58 3.80 -4.71
C ASP A 3 8.04 2.61 -3.89
N TYR A 4 8.57 2.37 -2.67
CA TYR A 4 8.04 1.32 -1.78
C TYR A 4 6.66 1.69 -1.20
N GLU A 5 6.39 2.98 -1.01
CA GLU A 5 5.07 3.46 -0.56
C GLU A 5 4.05 3.25 -1.69
N ILE A 6 4.44 3.54 -2.94
CA ILE A 6 3.63 3.27 -4.13
C ILE A 6 3.40 1.75 -4.28
N ALA A 7 4.44 0.93 -4.09
CA ALA A 7 4.32 -0.52 -4.14
C ALA A 7 3.28 -1.09 -3.15
N ILE A 8 3.22 -0.56 -1.93
CA ILE A 8 2.21 -0.95 -0.93
C ILE A 8 0.79 -0.67 -1.45
N ILE A 9 0.56 0.55 -1.94
CA ILE A 9 -0.75 1.02 -2.37
C ILE A 9 -1.18 0.27 -3.65
N LEU A 10 -0.25 0.06 -4.58
CA LEU A 10 -0.46 -0.70 -5.81
C LEU A 10 -0.81 -2.16 -5.52
N GLN A 11 -0.10 -2.81 -4.61
CA GLN A 11 -0.45 -4.18 -4.21
C GLN A 11 -1.81 -4.24 -3.51
N ALA A 12 -2.12 -3.29 -2.63
CA ALA A 12 -3.44 -3.22 -1.99
C ALA A 12 -4.56 -3.07 -3.03
N TYR A 13 -4.34 -2.25 -4.05
CA TYR A 13 -5.25 -2.07 -5.20
C TYR A 13 -5.41 -3.39 -5.98
N ASN A 14 -4.31 -4.02 -6.38
CA ASN A 14 -4.31 -5.28 -7.14
C ASN A 14 -4.94 -6.45 -6.37
N LYS A 15 -4.90 -6.41 -5.03
CA LYS A 15 -5.54 -7.41 -4.15
C LYS A 15 -6.98 -7.08 -3.79
N GLY A 16 -7.53 -5.96 -4.28
CA GLY A 16 -8.92 -5.57 -4.03
C GLY A 16 -9.21 -5.16 -2.58
N ILE A 17 -8.19 -4.79 -1.79
CA ILE A 17 -8.34 -4.36 -0.39
C ILE A 17 -8.79 -2.89 -0.36
N ILE A 18 -9.89 -2.57 -1.04
CA ILE A 18 -10.33 -1.20 -1.32
C ILE A 18 -11.63 -0.89 -0.57
N GLY A 19 -11.61 0.21 0.18
CA GLY A 19 -12.74 0.69 0.98
C GLY A 19 -13.05 -0.16 2.21
N MET A 20 -13.87 0.42 3.10
CA MET A 20 -14.20 -0.13 4.41
C MET A 20 -14.76 -1.56 4.35
N LYS A 21 -15.53 -1.91 3.32
CA LYS A 21 -16.10 -3.28 3.19
C LYS A 21 -15.04 -4.37 3.05
N ASN A 22 -13.82 -4.01 2.66
CA ASN A 22 -12.71 -4.93 2.41
C ASN A 22 -11.54 -4.71 3.38
N TYR A 23 -11.78 -4.16 4.57
CA TYR A 23 -10.71 -4.03 5.57
C TYR A 23 -10.16 -5.40 5.96
N VAL A 24 -8.87 -5.43 6.27
CA VAL A 24 -8.20 -6.62 6.80
C VAL A 24 -7.31 -6.23 7.97
N ALA A 25 -7.08 -7.18 8.88
CA ALA A 25 -6.14 -6.98 9.98
C ALA A 25 -4.76 -6.57 9.45
N ILE A 26 -4.04 -5.69 10.14
CA ILE A 26 -2.74 -5.15 9.69
C ILE A 26 -1.72 -6.23 9.32
N GLU A 27 -1.69 -7.33 10.06
CA GLU A 27 -0.82 -8.47 9.79
C GLU A 27 -1.21 -9.16 8.48
N LYS A 28 -2.52 -9.39 8.27
CA LYS A 28 -3.06 -9.96 7.03
C LYS A 28 -2.79 -9.03 5.85
N PHE A 29 -2.98 -7.72 6.03
CA PHE A 29 -2.64 -6.71 5.03
C PHE A 29 -1.18 -6.85 4.58
N SER A 30 -0.24 -6.86 5.55
CA SER A 30 1.19 -6.96 5.26
C SER A 30 1.57 -8.20 4.46
N LYS A 31 0.90 -9.33 4.73
CA LYS A 31 1.09 -10.58 3.99
C LYS A 31 0.51 -10.49 2.59
N MET A 32 -0.72 -9.97 2.44
CA MET A 32 -1.40 -9.84 1.15
C MET A 32 -0.62 -8.95 0.17
N ILE A 33 0.00 -7.87 0.64
CA ILE A 33 0.83 -6.99 -0.20
C ILE A 33 2.27 -7.48 -0.38
N ASN A 34 2.63 -8.61 0.23
CA ASN A 34 4.01 -9.13 0.28
C ASN A 34 5.03 -8.10 0.83
N TRP A 35 4.72 -7.50 1.99
CA TRP A 35 5.57 -6.48 2.61
C TRP A 35 7.03 -6.94 2.80
N GLN A 36 7.25 -8.21 3.13
CA GLN A 36 8.60 -8.75 3.29
C GLN A 36 9.42 -8.55 2.01
N LYS A 37 8.87 -8.91 0.84
CA LYS A 37 9.54 -8.68 -0.45
C LYS A 37 9.77 -7.21 -0.74
N ILE A 38 8.74 -6.36 -0.56
CA ILE A 38 8.87 -4.90 -0.75
C ILE A 38 9.99 -4.34 0.11
N SER A 39 10.00 -4.68 1.41
CA SER A 39 10.99 -4.19 2.37
C SER A 39 12.41 -4.62 2.00
N THR A 40 12.60 -5.86 1.53
CA THR A 40 13.90 -6.37 1.08
C THR A 40 14.38 -5.65 -0.17
N VAL A 41 13.54 -5.55 -1.21
CA VAL A 41 13.90 -4.97 -2.51
C VAL A 41 14.25 -3.49 -2.39
N TYR A 42 13.55 -2.76 -1.52
CA TYR A 42 13.80 -1.34 -1.26
C TYR A 42 14.69 -1.07 -0.04
N ARG A 43 15.24 -2.11 0.59
CA ARG A 43 16.14 -2.03 1.76
C ARG A 43 15.56 -1.22 2.93
N ILE A 44 14.27 -1.39 3.20
CA ILE A 44 13.54 -0.64 4.23
C ILE A 44 13.81 -1.25 5.60
N LYS A 45 14.36 -0.45 6.52
CA LYS A 45 14.62 -0.84 7.92
C LYS A 45 13.44 -0.58 8.87
N LYS A 46 12.43 0.16 8.41
CA LYS A 46 11.24 0.51 9.22
C LYS A 46 10.25 -0.65 9.24
N GLY A 47 9.61 -0.88 10.38
CA GLY A 47 8.51 -1.85 10.48
C GLY A 47 7.28 -1.40 9.67
N PHE A 48 6.51 -2.37 9.16
CA PHE A 48 5.33 -2.11 8.33
C PHE A 48 4.36 -1.12 8.98
N LYS A 49 4.09 -1.27 10.28
CA LYS A 49 3.16 -0.40 11.02
C LYS A 49 3.55 1.08 10.93
N SER A 50 4.83 1.42 11.04
CA SER A 50 5.30 2.80 10.95
C SER A 50 5.10 3.38 9.54
N VAL A 51 5.32 2.56 8.50
CA VAL A 51 5.06 2.97 7.12
C VAL A 51 3.56 3.14 6.87
N ALA A 52 2.74 2.18 7.32
CA ALA A 52 1.29 2.24 7.22
C ALA A 52 0.71 3.48 7.92
N GLN A 53 1.21 3.84 9.12
CA GLN A 53 0.83 5.08 9.81
C GLN A 53 1.04 6.32 8.96
N LYS A 54 2.16 6.38 8.23
CA LYS A 54 2.48 7.50 7.35
C LYS A 54 1.51 7.56 6.16
N LEU A 55 1.13 6.41 5.61
CA LEU A 55 0.14 6.32 4.53
C LEU A 55 -1.27 6.68 5.00
N VAL A 56 -1.63 6.31 6.23
CA VAL A 56 -2.89 6.70 6.88
C VAL A 56 -2.97 8.20 7.10
N LYS A 57 -1.90 8.82 7.64
CA LYS A 57 -1.82 10.28 7.80
C LYS A 57 -1.96 11.03 6.47
N ARG A 58 -1.59 10.40 5.35
CA ARG A 58 -1.74 10.92 3.99
C ARG A 58 -3.10 10.59 3.35
N LYS A 59 -4.00 9.92 4.06
CA LYS A 59 -5.31 9.45 3.57
C LYS A 59 -5.22 8.50 2.37
N LEU A 60 -4.10 7.79 2.21
CA LEU A 60 -3.91 6.80 1.14
C LEU A 60 -4.36 5.42 1.60
N LEU A 61 -4.13 5.11 2.87
CA LEU A 61 -4.75 4.00 3.59
C LEU A 61 -5.68 4.58 4.66
N SER A 62 -6.59 3.76 5.16
CA SER A 62 -7.46 4.13 6.29
C SER A 62 -7.48 3.02 7.32
N ASP A 63 -7.60 3.42 8.59
CA ASP A 63 -7.63 2.54 9.76
C ASP A 63 -8.92 2.73 10.58
N ASP A 64 -9.96 1.95 10.27
CA ASP A 64 -11.24 2.02 11.01
C ASP A 64 -11.22 1.28 12.35
N GLY A 65 -10.10 0.67 12.73
CA GLY A 65 -9.94 -0.01 14.01
C GLY A 65 -9.29 0.88 15.06
N LYS A 66 -9.72 0.79 16.33
CA LYS A 66 -8.94 1.35 17.45
C LYS A 66 -7.48 0.88 17.31
N SER A 67 -6.54 1.84 17.26
CA SER A 67 -5.09 1.58 17.23
C SER A 67 -4.53 0.92 15.95
N MET A 68 -5.12 1.14 14.77
CA MET A 68 -4.73 0.52 13.50
C MET A 68 -4.82 -1.00 13.45
N ALA A 69 -5.85 -1.56 14.08
CA ALA A 69 -6.08 -3.00 14.03
C ALA A 69 -6.32 -3.49 12.58
N VAL A 70 -6.97 -2.66 11.76
CA VAL A 70 -7.36 -2.98 10.38
C VAL A 70 -6.90 -1.89 9.40
N LEU A 71 -6.68 -2.29 8.15
CA LEU A 71 -6.29 -1.41 7.05
C LEU A 71 -7.10 -1.73 5.79
N TYR A 72 -7.37 -0.70 5.01
CA TYR A 72 -7.81 -0.79 3.62
C TYR A 72 -7.27 0.40 2.81
N LEU A 73 -7.29 0.26 1.49
CA LEU A 73 -6.98 1.33 0.55
C LEU A 73 -8.14 2.33 0.48
N ASP A 74 -7.87 3.59 0.80
CA ASP A 74 -8.88 4.64 0.72
C ASP A 74 -9.21 4.99 -0.75
N LYS A 75 -10.36 5.63 -0.99
CA LYS A 75 -10.72 6.15 -2.33
C LYS A 75 -9.61 7.06 -2.88
N ILE A 76 -9.01 7.90 -2.03
CA ILE A 76 -7.89 8.78 -2.44
C ILE A 76 -6.68 7.93 -2.85
N GLY A 77 -6.36 6.88 -2.11
CA GLY A 77 -5.27 5.94 -2.45
C GLY A 77 -5.51 5.20 -3.77
N ALA A 78 -6.75 4.78 -4.02
CA ALA A 78 -7.14 4.12 -5.27
C ALA A 78 -7.04 5.09 -6.46
N SER A 79 -7.62 6.29 -6.35
CA SER A 79 -7.51 7.32 -7.39
C SER A 79 -6.06 7.72 -7.68
N TYR A 80 -5.21 7.75 -6.63
CA TYR A 80 -3.79 8.04 -6.80
C TYR A 80 -3.08 7.00 -7.69
N ILE A 81 -3.35 5.70 -7.49
CA ILE A 81 -2.75 4.65 -8.33
C ILE A 81 -3.29 4.69 -9.76
N ILE A 82 -4.58 4.93 -9.94
CA ILE A 82 -5.19 5.08 -11.27
C ILE A 82 -4.50 6.23 -12.02
N GLY A 83 -4.43 7.41 -11.41
CA GLY A 83 -3.76 8.57 -12.02
C GLY A 83 -2.28 8.33 -12.27
N MET A 84 -1.56 7.65 -11.38
CA MET A 84 -0.16 7.28 -11.64
C MET A 84 -0.01 6.30 -12.80
N ASN A 85 -0.92 5.35 -12.97
CA ASN A 85 -0.87 4.41 -14.07
C ASN A 85 -1.10 5.09 -15.42
N GLU A 86 -1.92 6.13 -15.46
CA GLU A 86 -2.17 6.95 -16.65
C GLU A 86 -1.00 7.89 -16.97
N ASN A 87 -0.43 8.55 -15.96
CA ASN A 87 0.56 9.62 -16.16
C ASN A 87 2.02 9.14 -16.10
N GLU A 88 2.30 8.08 -15.34
CA GLU A 88 3.64 7.54 -15.11
C GLU A 88 3.72 5.99 -15.31
N PRO A 89 3.19 5.43 -16.42
CA PRO A 89 3.09 3.97 -16.61
C PRO A 89 4.44 3.26 -16.55
N LYS A 90 5.51 3.90 -17.05
CA LYS A 90 6.89 3.36 -16.98
C LYS A 90 7.35 3.18 -15.54
N ARG A 91 6.96 4.08 -14.63
CA ARG A 91 7.31 4.00 -13.22
C ARG A 91 6.54 2.88 -12.53
N ILE A 92 5.24 2.75 -12.81
CA ILE A 92 4.41 1.64 -12.30
C ILE A 92 4.99 0.29 -12.76
N SER A 93 5.30 0.14 -14.05
CA SER A 93 5.91 -1.09 -14.59
C SER A 93 7.25 -1.41 -13.92
N LYS A 94 8.10 -0.40 -13.69
CA LYS A 94 9.37 -0.57 -12.96
C LYS A 94 9.18 -0.98 -11.50
N ILE A 95 8.11 -0.53 -10.85
CA ILE A 95 7.78 -0.92 -9.47
C ILE A 95 7.26 -2.37 -9.46
N LEU A 96 6.35 -2.72 -10.39
CA LEU A 96 5.81 -4.08 -10.50
C LEU A 96 6.91 -5.11 -10.76
N SER A 97 7.79 -4.88 -11.73
CA SER A 97 8.89 -5.82 -12.05
C SER A 97 9.87 -6.07 -10.90
N LYS A 98 9.89 -5.19 -9.90
CA LYS A 98 10.69 -5.34 -8.68
C LYS A 98 9.99 -6.17 -7.60
N ILE A 99 8.66 -6.19 -7.58
CA ILE A 99 7.87 -6.76 -6.48
C ILE A 99 7.06 -8.00 -6.90
N GLU A 100 6.87 -8.25 -8.20
CA GLU A 100 6.38 -9.51 -8.79
C GLU A 100 7.42 -10.61 -8.73
#